data_AF-A0A0F9S281-F1
#
_entry.id   AF-A0A0F9S281-F1
#
_cell.length_a   1.000
_cell.length_b   1.000
_cell.length_c   1.000
_cell.angle_alpha   90.00
_cell.angle_beta   90.00
_cell.angle_gamma   90.00
#
_symmetry.space_group_name_H-M   'P 1'
#
loop_
_entity.id
_entity.type
_entity.pdbx_description
1 polymer ?
#
loop_
_entity_poly.entity_id
_entity_poly.type
_entity_poly.pdbx_seq_one_letter_code
_entity_poly.pdbx_strand_id
1 'polypeptide(L)' 'MLLNKEYLDSLKTGKHNRNMMWVGLNLNNIGESIMDVYKRGDLSKLPNFKQEIVDFVKPYLDKTKELKQRIGLDKFL' A
#
# COMPACT_ATOMS: atom_id res chain seq x y z
N MET A 1 -0.98 -5.77 -5.17
CA MET A 1 -2.41 -5.44 -4.94
C MET A 1 -2.87 -4.19 -5.70
N LEU A 2 -2.08 -3.11 -5.79
CA LEU A 2 -2.51 -1.88 -6.49
C LEU A 2 -2.65 -2.04 -8.02
N LEU A 3 -1.69 -2.70 -8.68
CA LEU A 3 -1.78 -3.00 -10.12
C LEU A 3 -2.98 -3.89 -10.44
N ASN A 4 -3.21 -4.95 -9.65
CA ASN A 4 -4.35 -5.84 -9.84
C ASN A 4 -5.69 -5.12 -9.62
N LYS A 5 -5.74 -4.16 -8.68
CA LYS A 5 -6.94 -3.36 -8.44
C LYS A 5 -7.19 -2.38 -9.59
N GLU A 6 -6.16 -1.68 -10.07
CA GLU A 6 -6.27 -0.79 -11.24
C GLU A 6 -6.71 -1.57 -12.49
N TYR A 7 -6.17 -2.78 -12.68
CA TYR A 7 -6.60 -3.68 -13.74
C TYR A 7 -8.09 -4.06 -13.62
N LEU A 8 -8.54 -4.44 -12.41
CA LEU A 8 -9.95 -4.79 -12.19
C LEU A 8 -10.88 -3.58 -12.34
N ASP A 9 -10.48 -2.40 -11.89
CA ASP A 9 -11.28 -1.19 -11.97
C ASP A 9 -11.35 -0.69 -13.42
N SER A 10 -10.27 -0.82 -14.20
CA SER A 10 -10.30 -0.50 -15.63
C SER A 10 -11.18 -1.45 -16.44
N LEU A 11 -11.17 -2.75 -16.12
CA LEU A 11 -12.11 -3.71 -16.73
C LEU A 11 -13.58 -3.41 -16.41
N LYS A 12 -13.87 -2.94 -15.19
CA LYS A 12 -15.25 -2.65 -14.76
C LYS A 12 -15.78 -1.31 -15.25
N THR A 13 -14.93 -0.29 -15.31
CA THR A 13 -15.36 1.10 -15.52
C THR A 13 -14.91 1.67 -16.86
N GLY A 14 -14.03 0.97 -17.58
CA GLY A 14 -13.37 1.47 -18.80
C GLY A 14 -12.40 2.64 -18.55
N LYS A 15 -12.19 3.04 -17.29
CA LYS A 15 -11.35 4.18 -16.92
C LYS A 15 -10.06 3.69 -16.27
N HIS A 16 -8.94 4.21 -16.77
CA HIS A 16 -7.61 3.93 -16.22
C HIS A 16 -7.18 4.98 -15.21
N ASN A 17 -6.64 4.54 -14.07
CA ASN A 17 -6.00 5.43 -13.11
C ASN A 17 -4.48 5.32 -13.24
N ARG A 18 -3.90 6.17 -14.10
CA ARG A 18 -2.45 6.20 -14.33
C ARG A 18 -1.65 6.41 -13.04
N ASN A 19 -2.20 7.12 -12.06
CA ASN A 19 -1.50 7.36 -10.80
C ASN A 19 -1.34 6.06 -10.00
N MET A 20 -2.39 5.23 -9.90
CA MET A 20 -2.31 3.91 -9.26
C MET A 20 -1.35 2.95 -9.95
N MET A 21 -1.25 3.01 -11.28
CA MET A 21 -0.30 2.21 -12.06
C MET A 21 1.15 2.58 -11.73
N TRP A 22 1.48 3.88 -11.75
CA TRP A 22 2.82 4.36 -11.41
C TRP A 22 3.21 4.08 -9.97
N VAL A 23 2.27 4.21 -9.03
CA VAL A 23 2.46 3.81 -7.64
C VAL A 23 2.79 2.32 -7.56
N GLY A 24 2.03 1.46 -8.24
CA GLY A 24 2.26 0.02 -8.25
C GLY A 24 3.63 -0.36 -8.79
N LEU A 25 4.07 0.29 -9.87
CA LEU A 25 5.42 0.11 -10.42
C LEU A 25 6.50 0.59 -9.46
N ASN A 26 6.31 1.77 -8.86
CA ASN A 26 7.26 2.30 -7.88
C ASN A 26 7.41 1.37 -6.69
N LEU A 27 6.30 0.87 -6.12
CA LEU A 27 6.33 -0.07 -5.00
C LEU A 27 7.10 -1.36 -5.30
N ASN A 28 6.99 -1.89 -6.51
CA ASN A 28 7.75 -3.07 -6.91
C ASN A 28 9.26 -2.80 -6.99
N ASN A 29 9.66 -1.53 -7.15
CA ASN A 29 11.04 -1.09 -7.29
C ASN A 29 11.60 -0.46 -6.01
N ILE A 30 10.81 -0.36 -4.92
CA ILE A 30 11.34 0.11 -3.64
C ILE A 30 12.25 -0.99 -3.07
N GLY A 31 13.51 -0.64 -2.81
CA GLY A 31 14.52 -1.54 -2.24
C GLY A 31 14.34 -1.84 -0.75
N GLU A 32 13.21 -1.46 -0.16
CA GLU A 32 12.87 -1.65 1.24
C GLU A 32 11.37 -1.94 1.42
N SER A 33 10.98 -2.40 2.61
CA SER A 33 9.58 -2.70 2.88
C SER A 33 8.73 -1.43 2.96
N ILE A 34 7.62 -1.38 2.24
CA ILE A 34 6.61 -0.32 2.38
C ILE A 34 6.13 -0.16 3.84
N MET A 35 6.14 -1.23 4.63
CA MET A 35 5.80 -1.17 6.06
C MET A 35 6.83 -0.41 6.89
N ASP A 36 8.11 -0.51 6.53
CA ASP A 36 9.16 0.21 7.23
C ASP A 36 9.14 1.69 6.84
N VAL A 37 8.91 1.99 5.56
CA VAL A 37 8.61 3.36 5.08
C VAL A 37 7.41 3.95 5.81
N TYR A 38 6.34 3.16 6.00
CA TYR A 38 5.14 3.58 6.74
C TYR A 38 5.43 3.92 8.20
N LYS A 39 6.16 3.07 8.91
CA LYS A 39 6.50 3.30 10.32
C LYS A 39 7.34 4.56 10.52
N ARG A 40 8.19 4.92 9.56
CA ARG A 40 8.99 6.16 9.59
C ARG A 40 8.17 7.41 9.22
N GLY A 41 6.96 7.24 8.71
CA GLY A 41 6.12 8.36 8.24
C GLY A 41 6.52 8.88 6.86
N ASP A 42 7.28 8.11 6.08
CA ASP A 42 7.89 8.55 4.83
C ASP A 42 7.09 8.18 3.57
N LEU A 43 5.85 7.67 3.72
CA LEU A 43 5.04 7.28 2.56
C LEU A 43 4.80 8.44 1.60
N SER A 44 4.56 9.65 2.11
CA SER A 44 4.35 10.85 1.30
C SER A 44 5.61 11.31 0.55
N LYS A 45 6.79 10.81 0.93
CA LYS A 45 8.06 11.09 0.25
C LYS A 45 8.31 10.13 -0.93
N LEU A 46 7.54 9.05 -1.04
CA LEU A 46 7.67 8.13 -2.16
C LEU A 46 7.16 8.79 -3.45
N PRO A 47 7.84 8.58 -4.59
CA PRO A 47 7.38 9.12 -5.86
C PRO A 47 5.99 8.58 -6.20
N ASN A 48 5.10 9.47 -6.65
CA ASN A 48 3.71 9.18 -6.99
C ASN A 48 2.80 8.75 -5.81
N PHE A 49 3.29 8.75 -4.57
CA PHE A 49 2.46 8.60 -3.37
C PHE A 49 1.79 9.92 -2.97
N LYS A 50 0.78 10.31 -3.75
CA LYS A 50 -0.08 11.43 -3.38
C LYS A 50 -0.93 11.08 -2.17
N GLN A 51 -1.49 12.09 -1.50
CA GLN A 51 -2.33 11.91 -0.31
C GLN A 51 -3.46 10.87 -0.54
N GLU A 52 -4.11 10.90 -1.70
CA GLU A 52 -5.16 9.93 -2.07
C GLU A 52 -4.68 8.46 -2.03
N ILE A 53 -3.43 8.22 -2.38
CA ILE A 53 -2.81 6.89 -2.40
C ILE A 53 -2.40 6.51 -0.98
N VAL A 54 -1.85 7.46 -0.22
CA VAL A 54 -1.54 7.27 1.20
C VAL A 54 -2.81 6.86 1.93
N ASP A 55 -3.90 7.61 1.77
CA ASP A 55 -5.18 7.34 2.42
C ASP A 55 -5.78 6.00 1.97
N PHE A 56 -5.58 5.62 0.71
CA PHE A 56 -6.00 4.32 0.20
C PHE A 56 -5.22 3.15 0.81
N VAL A 57 -3.89 3.27 0.93
CA VAL A 57 -3.02 2.16 1.35
C VAL A 57 -2.93 2.06 2.87
N LYS A 58 -2.97 3.18 3.59
CA LYS A 58 -2.88 3.27 5.06
C LYS A 58 -3.77 2.28 5.82
N PRO A 59 -5.07 2.11 5.53
CA PRO A 59 -5.90 1.13 6.26
C PRO A 59 -5.45 -0.33 6.09
N TYR A 60 -4.78 -0.68 4.99
CA TYR A 60 -4.21 -2.02 4.80
C TYR A 60 -2.90 -2.20 5.59
N LEU A 61 -2.12 -1.13 5.75
CA LEU A 61 -0.90 -1.11 6.55
C LEU A 61 -1.18 -1.09 8.06
N ASP A 62 -2.27 -0.43 8.48
CA ASP A 62 -2.72 -0.44 9.88
C ASP A 62 -3.26 -1.80 10.30
N LYS A 63 -4.08 -2.44 9.45
CA LYS A 63 -4.58 -3.81 9.72
C LYS A 63 -3.48 -4.84 9.84
N THR A 64 -2.38 -4.69 9.09
CA THR A 64 -1.22 -5.58 9.22
C THR A 64 -0.44 -5.36 10.51
N LYS A 65 -0.49 -4.15 11.10
CA LYS A 65 0.05 -3.89 12.44
C LYS A 65 -0.75 -4.63 13.52
N GLU A 66 -2.08 -4.58 13.44
CA GLU A 66 -2.98 -5.31 14.34
C GLU A 66 -2.86 -6.82 14.19
N LEU A 67 -2.78 -7.33 12.95
CA LEU A 67 -2.56 -8.75 12.67
C LEU A 67 -1.22 -9.25 13.22
N LYS A 68 -0.14 -8.48 13.08
CA LYS A 68 1.16 -8.83 13.69
C LYS A 68 1.12 -8.78 15.22
N GLN A 69 0.38 -7.85 15.81
CA GLN A 69 0.19 -7.82 17.27
C GLN A 69 -0.59 -9.03 17.79
N ARG A 70 -1.65 -9.46 17.10
CA ARG A 70 -2.39 -10.68 17.45
C ARG A 70 -1.52 -11.94 17.33
N ILE A 71 -0.81 -12.12 16.22
CA ILE A 71 0.09 -13.28 16.04
C ILE A 71 1.26 -13.25 17.04
N GLY A 72 1.73 -12.06 17.42
CA GLY A 72 2.74 -11.87 18.45
C GLY A 72 2.24 -12.28 19.83
N LEU A 73 1.03 -11.85 20.21
CA LEU A 73 0.40 -12.18 21.50
C LEU A 73 0.01 -13.67 21.60
N ASP A 74 -0.48 -14.27 20.51
CA ASP A 74 -0.80 -15.71 20.44
C ASP A 74 0.43 -16.62 20.59
N LYS A 75 1.65 -16.10 20.44
CA LYS A 75 2.89 -16.85 20.72
C LYS A 75 3.30 -16.86 22.19
N PHE A 76 2.67 -16.03 23.02
CA PHE A 76 2.98 -15.91 24.45
C PHE A 76 1.84 -16.39 25.37
N LEU A 77 0.71 -16.84 24.80
CA LEU A 77 -0.40 -17.44 25.53
C LEU A 77 -0.40 -18.97 25.33
#